data_AF-A0A1B8TK69-F1
#
_entry.id   AF-A0A1B8TK69-F1
#
_cell.length_a   1.000
_cell.length_b   1.000
_cell.length_c   1.000
_cell.angle_alpha   90.00
_cell.angle_beta   90.00
_cell.angle_gamma   90.00
#
_symmetry.space_group_name_H-M   'P 1'
#
loop_
_entity.id
_entity.type
_entity.pdbx_description
1 polymer ?
#
loop_
_entity_poly.entity_id
_entity_poly.type
_entity_poly.pdbx_seq_one_letter_code
_entity_poly.pdbx_strand_id
1 'polypeptide(L)'
;MNPALRRYTLSCAALMFIYSALVALISWGLDLQQLPYALRVLAAASPALPLLAMLYVFDRYLRSEPDEFLRFLLSRAAMLAGGVVVGLFSAWGFLEQYAAWPRFPVILAFPLFWAAYGVAVVLLRRRFA
;
A
#
# COMPACT_ATOMS: atom_id res chain seq x y z
N MET A 1 -22.07 8.43 8.99
CA MET A 1 -21.04 8.04 8.00
C MET A 1 -21.71 7.81 6.66
N ASN A 2 -21.20 8.41 5.58
CA ASN A 2 -21.62 8.12 4.21
C ASN A 2 -21.52 6.59 3.96
N PRO A 3 -22.53 5.91 3.38
CA PRO A 3 -22.48 4.48 3.10
C PRO A 3 -21.25 4.06 2.27
N ALA A 4 -20.77 4.92 1.35
CA ALA A 4 -19.56 4.67 0.57
C ALA A 4 -18.31 4.62 1.46
N LEU A 5 -18.18 5.57 2.39
CA LEU A 5 -17.09 5.62 3.37
C LEU A 5 -17.12 4.41 4.31
N ARG A 6 -18.31 4.03 4.81
CA ARG A 6 -18.47 2.84 5.67
C ARG A 6 -18.04 1.55 4.94
N ARG A 7 -18.43 1.40 3.67
CA ARG A 7 -18.01 0.26 2.86
C ARG A 7 -16.50 0.26 2.64
N TYR A 8 -15.92 1.41 2.31
CA TYR A 8 -14.47 1.56 2.16
C TYR A 8 -13.73 1.15 3.44
N THR A 9 -14.12 1.68 4.60
CA THR A 9 -13.46 1.36 5.88
C THR A 9 -13.58 -0.12 6.25
N LEU A 10 -14.75 -0.73 6.04
CA LEU A 10 -14.95 -2.16 6.32
C LEU A 10 -14.13 -3.04 5.36
N SER A 11 -14.09 -2.68 4.08
CA SER A 11 -13.28 -3.40 3.09
C SER A 11 -11.78 -3.30 3.41
N CYS A 12 -11.28 -2.11 3.77
CA CYS A 12 -9.89 -1.95 4.21
C CYS A 12 -9.60 -2.74 5.48
N ALA A 13 -10.47 -2.71 6.49
CA ALA A 13 -10.29 -3.47 7.72
C ALA A 13 -10.27 -4.98 7.46
N ALA A 14 -11.18 -5.50 6.63
CA ALA A 14 -11.21 -6.90 6.25
C ALA A 14 -9.93 -7.31 5.48
N LEU A 15 -9.47 -6.49 4.54
CA LEU A 15 -8.24 -6.76 3.78
C LEU A 15 -6.99 -6.73 4.66
N MET A 16 -6.91 -5.80 5.62
CA MET A 16 -5.80 -5.77 6.59
C MET A 16 -5.83 -6.95 7.55
N PHE A 17 -7.02 -7.41 7.94
CA PHE A 17 -7.16 -8.64 8.70
C PHE A 17 -6.68 -9.85 7.90
N ILE A 18 -7.09 -9.98 6.63
CA ILE A 18 -6.64 -11.05 5.73
C ILE A 18 -5.12 -10.99 5.54
N TYR A 19 -4.55 -9.81 5.28
CA TYR A 19 -3.10 -9.61 5.19
C TYR A 19 -2.39 -10.10 6.44
N SER A 20 -2.86 -9.67 7.62
CA SER A 20 -2.25 -10.04 8.90
C SER A 20 -2.35 -11.54 9.17
N ALA A 21 -3.50 -12.15 8.86
CA ALA A 21 -3.71 -13.59 8.98
C ALA A 21 -2.78 -14.38 8.05
N LEU A 22 -2.59 -13.92 6.79
CA LEU A 22 -1.65 -14.54 5.86
C LEU A 22 -0.21 -14.45 6.37
N VAL A 23 0.22 -13.27 6.85
CA VAL A 23 1.57 -13.10 7.42
C VAL A 23 1.76 -13.99 8.65
N ALA A 24 0.78 -14.06 9.55
CA ALA A 24 0.84 -14.94 10.72
C ALA A 24 0.89 -16.42 10.33
N LEU A 25 0.09 -16.85 9.36
CA LEU A 25 0.09 -18.22 8.84
C LEU A 25 1.46 -18.57 8.24
N ILE A 26 2.05 -17.69 7.45
CA ILE A 26 3.37 -17.91 6.85
C ILE A 26 4.47 -17.93 7.92
N SER A 27 4.37 -17.07 8.93
CA SER A 27 5.43 -16.92 9.95
C SER A 27 5.41 -18.03 10.99
N TRP A 28 4.23 -18.54 11.36
CA TRP A 28 4.07 -19.48 12.48
C TRP A 28 3.34 -20.77 12.13
N GLY A 29 2.59 -20.81 11.04
CA GLY A 29 1.74 -21.96 10.68
C GLY A 29 2.28 -22.83 9.55
N LEU A 30 3.31 -22.38 8.81
CA LEU A 30 3.86 -23.10 7.66
C LEU A 30 5.37 -23.21 7.75
N ASP A 31 5.90 -24.41 7.54
CA ASP A 31 7.31 -24.60 7.22
C ASP A 31 7.52 -24.42 5.72
N LEU A 32 7.80 -23.19 5.30
CA LEU A 32 8.04 -22.85 3.90
C LEU A 32 9.17 -23.67 3.27
N GLN A 33 10.14 -24.17 4.05
CA GLN A 33 11.29 -24.89 3.50
C GLN A 33 10.91 -26.30 3.03
N GLN A 34 9.88 -26.90 3.61
CA GLN A 34 9.39 -28.23 3.24
C GLN A 34 8.44 -28.21 2.03
N LEU A 35 7.95 -27.04 1.64
CA LEU A 35 7.06 -26.90 0.49
C LEU A 35 7.83 -27.03 -0.84
N PRO A 36 7.23 -27.66 -1.86
CA PRO A 36 7.69 -27.55 -3.24
C PRO A 36 7.90 -26.09 -3.64
N TYR A 37 8.94 -25.82 -4.44
CA TYR A 37 9.35 -24.45 -4.78
C TYR A 37 8.18 -23.57 -5.27
N ALA A 38 7.34 -24.11 -6.16
CA ALA A 38 6.18 -23.38 -6.69
C ALA A 38 5.21 -22.94 -5.58
N LEU A 39 4.87 -23.83 -4.64
CA LEU A 39 3.98 -23.52 -3.53
C LEU A 39 4.59 -22.53 -2.55
N ARG A 40 5.91 -22.64 -2.30
CA ARG A 40 6.64 -21.69 -1.46
C ARG A 40 6.59 -20.28 -2.02
N VAL A 41 6.79 -20.12 -3.34
CA VAL A 41 6.73 -18.82 -4.02
C VAL A 41 5.31 -18.24 -3.93
N LEU A 42 4.28 -19.05 -4.20
CA LEU A 42 2.89 -18.61 -4.12
C LEU A 42 2.50 -18.19 -2.69
N ALA A 43 2.89 -18.97 -1.69
CA ALA A 43 2.65 -18.65 -0.29
C ALA A 43 3.33 -17.33 0.10
N ALA A 44 4.61 -17.16 -0.24
CA ALA A 44 5.38 -15.95 0.06
C ALA A 44 4.84 -14.69 -0.65
N ALA A 45 4.29 -14.84 -1.86
CA ALA A 45 3.69 -13.73 -2.62
C ALA A 45 2.24 -13.42 -2.21
N SER A 46 1.55 -14.36 -1.55
CA SER A 46 0.12 -14.21 -1.21
C SER A 46 -0.24 -12.95 -0.43
N PRO A 47 0.59 -12.38 0.48
CA PRO A 47 0.25 -11.14 1.18
C PRO A 47 0.17 -9.93 0.25
N ALA A 48 0.72 -9.98 -0.97
CA ALA A 48 0.60 -8.89 -1.94
C ALA A 48 -0.86 -8.74 -2.45
N LEU A 49 -1.64 -9.81 -2.48
CA LEU A 49 -3.03 -9.81 -2.97
C LEU A 49 -3.93 -8.82 -2.18
N PRO A 50 -4.01 -8.89 -0.83
CA PRO A 50 -4.82 -7.93 -0.08
C PRO A 50 -4.31 -6.49 -0.20
N LEU A 51 -3.00 -6.27 -0.38
CA LEU A 51 -2.45 -4.93 -0.59
C LEU A 51 -2.91 -4.33 -1.93
N LEU A 52 -2.86 -5.12 -3.01
CA LEU A 52 -3.37 -4.71 -4.32
C LEU A 52 -4.89 -4.50 -4.29
N ALA A 53 -5.62 -5.38 -3.61
CA ALA A 53 -7.06 -5.23 -3.41
C ALA A 53 -7.40 -3.94 -2.64
N MET A 54 -6.54 -3.51 -1.71
CA MET A 54 -6.73 -2.27 -0.96
C MET A 54 -6.60 -1.03 -1.87
N LEU A 55 -5.67 -1.04 -2.82
CA LEU A 55 -5.56 0.01 -3.84
C LEU A 55 -6.80 0.06 -4.74
N TYR A 56 -7.32 -1.10 -5.13
CA TYR A 56 -8.59 -1.18 -5.87
C TYR A 56 -9.78 -0.64 -5.07
N VAL A 57 -9.89 -1.00 -3.79
CA VAL A 57 -10.91 -0.48 -2.87
C VAL A 57 -10.82 1.03 -2.71
N PHE A 58 -9.59 1.57 -2.68
CA PHE A 58 -9.35 3.02 -2.65
C PHE A 58 -9.78 3.71 -3.95
N ASP A 59 -9.40 3.21 -5.12
CA ASP A 59 -9.87 3.73 -6.41
C ASP A 59 -11.41 3.70 -6.50
N ARG A 60 -12.02 2.59 -6.10
CA ARG A 60 -13.48 2.43 -6.04
C ARG A 60 -14.13 3.47 -5.13
N TYR A 61 -13.50 3.81 -4.00
CA TYR A 61 -13.95 4.88 -3.12
C TYR A 61 -13.87 6.24 -3.81
N LEU A 62 -12.76 6.57 -4.47
CA LEU A 62 -12.60 7.83 -5.22
C LEU A 62 -13.68 8.01 -6.30
N ARG A 63 -14.03 6.94 -7.03
CA ARG A 63 -15.11 6.98 -8.03
C ARG A 63 -16.50 7.21 -7.41
N SER A 64 -16.68 6.82 -6.15
CA SER A 64 -17.94 6.96 -5.43
C SER A 64 -18.04 8.27 -4.65
N GLU A 65 -16.98 9.09 -4.63
CA GLU A 65 -16.95 10.37 -3.92
C GLU A 65 -17.74 11.42 -4.73
N PRO A 66 -18.85 11.95 -4.17
CA PRO A 66 -19.68 12.94 -4.87
C PRO A 66 -19.02 14.32 -4.97
N ASP A 67 -18.11 14.66 -4.06
CA ASP A 67 -17.40 15.94 -4.07
C ASP A 67 -16.21 15.88 -5.05
N GLU A 68 -16.33 16.59 -6.17
CA GLU A 68 -15.29 16.63 -7.22
C GLU A 68 -13.97 17.25 -6.73
N PHE A 69 -14.04 18.25 -5.85
CA PHE A 69 -12.87 18.88 -5.29
C PHE A 69 -12.15 17.91 -4.35
N LEU A 70 -12.89 17.21 -3.49
CA LEU A 70 -12.31 16.19 -2.62
C LEU A 70 -11.71 15.04 -3.45
N ARG A 71 -12.42 14.56 -4.47
CA ARG A 71 -11.91 13.53 -5.39
C ARG A 71 -10.62 13.95 -6.08
N PHE A 72 -10.54 15.19 -6.55
CA PHE A 72 -9.33 15.77 -7.15
C PHE A 72 -8.18 15.85 -6.13
N LEU A 73 -8.47 16.32 -4.92
CA LEU A 73 -7.47 16.45 -3.87
C LEU A 73 -6.88 15.09 -3.47
N LEU A 74 -7.73 14.08 -3.29
CA LEU A 74 -7.30 12.71 -2.91
C LEU A 74 -6.53 12.04 -4.07
N SER A 75 -6.97 12.18 -5.32
CA SER A 75 -6.24 11.61 -6.47
C SER A 75 -4.87 12.26 -6.66
N ARG A 76 -4.78 13.60 -6.50
CA ARG A 76 -3.53 14.33 -6.54
C ARG A 76 -2.59 13.92 -5.41
N ALA A 77 -3.10 13.71 -4.20
CA ALA A 77 -2.32 13.21 -3.07
C ALA A 77 -1.73 11.82 -3.36
N ALA A 78 -2.53 10.92 -3.95
CA ALA A 78 -2.07 9.58 -4.34
C ALA A 78 -0.96 9.62 -5.39
N MET A 79 -1.08 10.51 -6.39
CA MET A 79 -0.03 10.71 -7.40
C MET A 79 1.27 11.24 -6.79
N LEU A 80 1.19 12.24 -5.89
CA LEU A 80 2.36 12.76 -5.19
C LEU A 80 3.03 11.68 -4.32
N ALA A 81 2.24 10.91 -3.56
CA ALA A 81 2.74 9.81 -2.75
C ALA A 81 3.43 8.74 -3.60
N GLY A 82 2.84 8.36 -4.73
CA GLY A 82 3.45 7.43 -5.70
C GLY A 82 4.78 7.95 -6.23
N GLY A 83 4.85 9.23 -6.62
CA GLY A 83 6.09 9.87 -7.06
C GLY A 83 7.18 9.88 -5.98
N VAL A 84 6.83 10.15 -4.73
CA VAL A 84 7.76 10.09 -3.58
C VAL A 84 8.29 8.67 -3.39
N VAL A 85 7.43 7.64 -3.38
CA VAL A 85 7.86 6.25 -3.21
C VAL A 85 8.76 5.80 -4.37
N VAL A 86 8.37 6.07 -5.61
CA VAL A 86 9.19 5.74 -6.79
C VAL A 86 10.55 6.43 -6.74
N GLY A 87 10.58 7.73 -6.42
CA GLY A 87 11.82 8.51 -6.29
C GLY A 87 12.74 7.96 -5.20
N LEU A 88 12.21 7.71 -4.00
CA LEU A 88 12.99 7.23 -2.86
C LEU A 88 13.56 5.82 -3.10
N PHE A 89 12.74 4.88 -3.60
CA PHE A 89 13.21 3.52 -3.87
C PHE A 89 14.18 3.47 -5.06
N SER A 90 13.99 4.32 -6.08
CA SER A 90 14.94 4.41 -7.19
C SER A 90 16.28 4.96 -6.71
N ALA A 91 16.26 6.04 -5.92
CA ALA A 91 17.47 6.60 -5.32
C ALA A 91 18.19 5.56 -4.45
N TRP A 92 17.45 4.84 -3.60
CA TRP A 92 18.04 3.78 -2.77
C TRP A 92 18.62 2.63 -3.62
N GLY A 93 17.91 2.19 -4.66
CA GLY A 93 18.40 1.15 -5.58
C GLY A 93 19.70 1.56 -6.28
N PHE A 94 19.85 2.82 -6.67
CA PHE A 94 21.12 3.32 -7.21
C PHE A 94 22.23 3.33 -6.17
N LEU A 95 21.94 3.68 -4.93
CA LEU A 95 22.92 3.64 -3.84
C LEU A 95 23.35 2.20 -3.52
N GLU A 96 22.44 1.22 -3.55
CA GLU A 96 22.78 -0.20 -3.43
C GLU A 96 23.70 -0.65 -4.57
N GLN A 97 23.35 -0.27 -5.81
CA GLN A 97 24.07 -0.71 -7.01
C GLN A 97 25.47 -0.08 -7.14
N TYR A 98 25.61 1.21 -6.82
CA TYR A 98 26.82 1.98 -7.14
C TYR A 98 27.62 2.45 -5.93
N ALA A 99 27.03 2.46 -4.74
CA ALA A 99 27.67 2.96 -3.51
C ALA A 99 27.75 1.90 -2.40
N ALA A 100 27.44 0.63 -2.71
CA ALA A 100 27.46 -0.50 -1.77
C ALA A 100 26.61 -0.24 -0.50
N TRP A 101 25.51 0.51 -0.63
CA TRP A 101 24.57 0.71 0.46
C TRP A 101 23.90 -0.61 0.86
N PRO A 102 23.46 -0.75 2.13
CA PRO A 102 22.78 -1.94 2.58
C PRO A 102 21.45 -2.14 1.86
N ARG A 103 21.07 -3.42 1.69
CA ARG A 103 19.77 -3.80 1.12
C ARG A 103 18.62 -3.24 1.94
N PHE A 104 17.68 -2.59 1.29
CA PHE A 104 16.49 -2.05 1.93
C PHE A 104 15.26 -2.94 1.72
N PRO A 105 14.43 -3.15 2.76
CA PRO A 105 13.28 -4.03 2.66
C PRO A 105 12.15 -3.38 1.84
N VAL A 106 11.95 -3.89 0.62
CA VAL A 106 10.92 -3.40 -0.34
C VAL A 106 9.49 -3.53 0.19
N ILE A 107 9.25 -4.40 1.17
CA ILE A 107 7.97 -4.50 1.86
C ILE A 107 7.52 -3.17 2.50
N LEU A 108 8.45 -2.26 2.80
CA LEU A 108 8.15 -0.93 3.34
C LEU A 108 7.56 0.04 2.29
N ALA A 109 7.54 -0.30 1.00
CA ALA A 109 6.96 0.55 -0.03
C ALA A 109 5.48 0.87 0.22
N PHE A 110 4.69 -0.13 0.65
CA PHE A 110 3.27 0.04 0.92
C PHE A 110 2.97 0.96 2.12
N PRO A 111 3.54 0.77 3.32
CA PRO A 111 3.34 1.71 4.41
C PRO A 111 3.92 3.10 4.10
N LEU A 112 5.04 3.18 3.38
CA LEU A 112 5.62 4.47 2.97
C LEU A 112 4.69 5.23 2.03
N PHE A 113 4.03 4.54 1.10
CA PHE A 113 3.00 5.13 0.24
C PHE A 113 1.89 5.78 1.07
N TRP A 114 1.30 5.07 2.02
CA TRP A 114 0.21 5.62 2.84
C TRP A 114 0.67 6.73 3.78
N ALA A 115 1.90 6.67 4.30
CA ALA A 115 2.48 7.75 5.08
C ALA A 115 2.67 9.02 4.23
N ALA A 116 3.29 8.90 3.04
CA ALA A 116 3.45 10.01 2.10
C ALA A 116 2.11 10.56 1.63
N TYR A 117 1.12 9.69 1.42
CA TYR A 117 -0.25 10.06 1.07
C TYR A 117 -0.91 10.90 2.17
N GLY A 118 -0.83 10.49 3.43
CA GLY A 118 -1.36 11.24 4.56
C GLY A 118 -0.76 12.64 4.65
N VAL A 119 0.57 12.75 4.49
CA VAL A 119 1.27 14.05 4.44
C VAL A 119 0.77 14.88 3.25
N ALA A 120 0.67 14.30 2.05
CA ALA A 120 0.22 14.98 0.86
C ALA A 120 -1.23 15.51 1.01
N VAL A 121 -2.13 14.74 1.59
CA VAL A 121 -3.51 15.17 1.89
C VAL A 121 -3.51 16.39 2.82
N VAL A 122 -2.74 16.35 3.92
CA VAL A 122 -2.66 17.47 4.87
C VAL A 122 -2.11 18.74 4.19
N LEU A 123 -1.03 18.60 3.43
CA LEU A 123 -0.42 19.74 2.72
C LEU A 123 -1.35 20.34 1.67
N LEU A 124 -2.02 19.50 0.88
CA LEU A 124 -2.96 19.97 -0.13
C LEU A 124 -4.18 20.65 0.51
N ARG A 125 -4.74 20.10 1.58
CA ARG A 125 -5.86 20.71 2.30
C ARG A 125 -5.51 22.09 2.84
N ARG A 126 -4.31 22.26 3.40
CA ARG A 126 -3.83 23.57 3.90
C ARG A 126 -3.64 24.61 2.80
N ARG A 127 -3.38 24.18 1.56
CA ARG A 127 -3.19 25.09 0.41
C ARG A 127 -4.51 25.64 -0.13
N PHE A 128 -5.60 24.89 0.04
CA PHE A 128 -6.93 25.23 -0.48
C PHE A 128 -7.94 25.62 0.62
N ALA A 129 -7.51 25.66 1.89
CA ALA A 129 -8.26 26.23 3.00
C ALA A 129 -7.95 27.73 3.11
#